data_AF-A0A9W7DDX8-F1
#
_entry.id   AF-A0A9W7DDX8-F1
#
_cell.length_a   1.000
_cell.length_b   1.000
_cell.length_c   1.000
_cell.angle_alpha   90.00
_cell.angle_beta   90.00
_cell.angle_gamma   90.00
#
_symmetry.space_group_name_H-M   'P 1'
#
loop_
_entity.id
_entity.type
_entity.pdbx_description
1 polymer ?
#
loop_
_entity_poly.entity_id
_entity_poly.type
_entity_poly.pdbx_seq_one_letter_code
_entity_poly.pdbx_strand_id
1 'polypeptide(L)'
;MVTKDSNAFFPKFKIPRIFGNRLTRLLDDIEWVTNPCRINYLAQEIVVLRDNLCERFTRNDISFLSKLTEKDLEEDKDEGDEMLEIDRLIKQTEKLSPDVKQSRKVVKSLLDQGNLSPFTLQSRPVYTNYAQSLSLVPLPTALILVDPSSPTFDLIYENCHVMNPGRFYRNGKISYLEYYPGTRTAKQKALY
;
A
#
# COMPACT_ATOMS: atom_id res chain seq x y z
N MET A 1 -23.09 -2.03 -2.13
CA MET A 1 -22.81 -3.41 -1.68
C MET A 1 -23.93 -4.37 -2.09
N VAL A 2 -24.44 -4.29 -3.34
CA VAL A 2 -25.33 -5.30 -4.00
C VAL A 2 -25.13 -5.22 -5.53
N THR A 3 -23.92 -4.95 -5.99
CA THR A 3 -23.56 -5.15 -7.40
C THR A 3 -22.42 -6.14 -7.42
N LYS A 4 -22.42 -7.03 -8.43
CA LYS A 4 -21.43 -8.11 -8.62
C LYS A 4 -19.98 -7.58 -8.58
N ASP A 5 -19.81 -6.29 -8.94
CA ASP A 5 -18.56 -5.53 -8.90
C ASP A 5 -18.58 -4.33 -7.93
N SER A 6 -19.33 -4.40 -6.82
CA SER A 6 -19.41 -3.29 -5.85
C SER A 6 -18.08 -2.91 -5.17
N ASN A 7 -17.03 -3.68 -5.41
CA ASN A 7 -15.65 -3.36 -5.05
C ASN A 7 -14.92 -2.47 -6.07
N ALA A 8 -15.54 -2.11 -7.20
CA ALA A 8 -14.91 -1.33 -8.26
C ALA A 8 -14.82 0.17 -7.92
N PHE A 9 -15.84 0.74 -7.28
CA PHE A 9 -15.88 2.18 -7.00
C PHE A 9 -15.15 2.54 -5.70
N PHE A 10 -14.44 3.65 -5.75
CA PHE A 10 -13.65 4.17 -4.63
C PHE A 10 -13.83 5.70 -4.50
N PRO A 11 -13.82 6.31 -3.30
CA PRO A 11 -13.79 5.73 -1.95
C PRO A 11 -14.99 4.85 -1.62
N LYS A 12 -14.86 4.02 -0.58
CA LYS A 12 -15.98 3.24 -0.04
C LYS A 12 -16.63 3.96 1.13
N PHE A 13 -17.95 4.11 1.07
CA PHE A 13 -18.74 4.65 2.16
C PHE A 13 -18.79 3.69 3.35
N LYS A 14 -19.05 4.26 4.53
CA LYS A 14 -19.23 3.49 5.76
C LYS A 14 -20.38 2.49 5.64
N ILE A 15 -20.29 1.41 6.41
CA ILE A 15 -21.36 0.43 6.51
C ILE A 15 -22.60 1.11 7.11
N PRO A 16 -23.80 0.94 6.52
CA PRO A 16 -25.03 1.46 7.09
C PRO A 16 -25.26 0.98 8.52
N ARG A 17 -25.77 1.89 9.38
CA ARG A 17 -26.00 1.61 10.81
C ARG A 17 -26.88 0.39 11.07
N ILE A 18 -27.78 0.09 10.14
CA ILE A 18 -28.68 -1.08 10.21
C ILE A 18 -27.92 -2.39 10.48
N PHE A 19 -26.72 -2.54 9.90
CA PHE A 19 -25.89 -3.73 10.12
C PHE A 19 -25.10 -3.70 11.43
N GLY A 20 -24.87 -2.52 12.00
CA GLY A 20 -24.09 -2.31 13.22
C GLY A 20 -24.91 -2.20 14.51
N ASN A 21 -26.24 -2.11 14.43
CA ASN A 21 -27.12 -1.81 15.58
C ASN A 21 -26.94 -2.74 16.78
N ARG A 22 -26.62 -4.03 16.57
CA ARG A 22 -26.36 -4.98 17.67
C ARG A 22 -25.04 -4.67 18.36
N LEU A 23 -24.02 -4.30 17.59
CA LEU A 23 -22.68 -4.01 18.10
C LEU A 23 -22.65 -2.67 18.84
N THR A 24 -23.34 -1.65 18.31
CA THR A 24 -23.46 -0.32 18.93
C THR A 24 -24.30 -0.31 20.20
N ARG A 25 -25.04 -1.39 20.50
CA ARG A 25 -25.73 -1.56 21.80
C ARG A 25 -24.85 -2.19 22.87
N LEU A 26 -23.78 -2.88 22.46
CA LEU A 26 -22.89 -3.60 23.36
C LEU A 26 -21.65 -2.77 23.71
N LEU A 27 -21.23 -1.88 22.83
CA LEU A 27 -20.00 -1.11 22.91
C LEU A 27 -20.33 0.35 22.61
N ASP A 28 -19.97 1.23 23.53
CA ASP A 28 -20.27 2.67 23.44
C ASP A 28 -19.32 3.40 22.48
N ASP A 29 -18.06 2.94 22.39
CA ASP A 29 -16.99 3.57 21.62
C ASP A 29 -16.74 2.87 20.27
N ILE A 30 -17.70 2.96 19.35
CA ILE A 30 -17.57 2.40 18.00
C ILE A 30 -17.93 3.42 16.93
N GLU A 31 -17.05 3.58 15.95
CA GLU A 31 -17.31 4.38 14.77
C GLU A 31 -17.13 3.57 13.48
N TRP A 32 -18.16 3.60 12.63
CA TRP A 32 -18.10 3.01 11.29
C TRP A 32 -17.54 4.04 10.31
N VAL A 33 -16.33 3.79 9.83
CA VAL A 33 -15.58 4.70 8.97
C VAL A 33 -15.61 4.30 7.49
N THR A 34 -15.18 5.22 6.63
CA THR A 34 -14.98 5.00 5.20
C THR A 34 -13.67 4.26 4.92
N ASN A 35 -13.46 3.83 3.68
CA ASN A 35 -12.17 3.38 3.19
C ASN A 35 -11.77 4.19 1.94
N PRO A 36 -10.75 5.04 2.01
CA PRO A 36 -9.82 5.23 3.12
C PRO A 36 -10.45 6.03 4.27
N CYS A 37 -9.78 6.06 5.41
CA CYS A 37 -10.10 6.96 6.52
C CYS A 37 -8.83 7.66 7.03
N ARG A 38 -9.04 8.83 7.66
CA ARG A 38 -7.99 9.64 8.27
C ARG A 38 -8.32 9.80 9.74
N ILE A 39 -7.33 9.55 10.58
CA ILE A 39 -7.41 9.67 12.02
C ILE A 39 -6.44 10.76 12.42
N ASN A 40 -6.98 11.83 13.00
CA ASN A 40 -6.18 12.91 13.56
C ASN A 40 -5.90 12.59 15.02
N TYR A 41 -4.63 12.35 15.34
CA TYR A 41 -4.18 12.08 16.70
C TYR A 41 -3.20 13.17 17.13
N LEU A 42 -3.68 14.14 17.91
CA LEU A 42 -2.93 15.33 18.31
C LEU A 42 -2.36 16.07 17.08
N ALA A 43 -1.04 16.12 16.94
CA ALA A 43 -0.33 16.73 15.82
C ALA A 43 0.03 15.74 14.70
N GLN A 44 -0.51 14.52 14.74
CA GLN A 44 -0.22 13.45 13.79
C GLN A 44 -1.45 13.14 12.93
N GLU A 45 -1.23 12.94 11.65
CA GLU A 45 -2.22 12.44 10.72
C GLU A 45 -1.91 10.99 10.38
N ILE A 46 -2.86 10.10 10.68
CA ILE A 46 -2.76 8.66 10.42
C ILE A 46 -3.79 8.31 9.36
N VAL A 47 -3.34 7.87 8.19
CA VAL A 47 -4.22 7.47 7.10
C VAL A 47 -4.28 5.95 7.05
N VAL A 48 -5.49 5.39 7.04
CA VAL A 48 -5.70 3.94 6.90
C VAL A 48 -6.35 3.66 5.55
N LEU A 49 -5.69 2.83 4.76
CA LEU A 49 -6.18 2.38 3.47
C LEU A 49 -6.21 0.85 3.45
N ARG A 50 -7.38 0.27 3.20
CA ARG A 50 -7.52 -1.18 2.95
C ARG A 50 -7.68 -1.43 1.47
N ASP A 51 -6.64 -1.92 0.81
CA ASP A 51 -6.74 -2.25 -0.61
C ASP A 51 -5.69 -3.24 -1.12
N ASN A 52 -5.94 -3.90 -2.26
CA ASN A 52 -4.95 -4.73 -2.96
C ASN A 52 -4.13 -3.86 -3.94
N LEU A 53 -3.32 -2.94 -3.40
CA LEU A 53 -2.54 -2.01 -4.23
C LEU A 53 -1.43 -2.71 -4.99
N CYS A 54 -0.68 -3.59 -4.33
CA CYS A 54 0.46 -4.23 -4.97
C CYS A 54 0.03 -5.07 -6.17
N GLU A 55 -1.02 -5.86 -6.03
CA GLU A 55 -1.58 -6.63 -7.15
C GLU A 55 -2.00 -5.74 -8.33
N ARG A 56 -2.64 -4.60 -8.05
CA ARG A 56 -3.03 -3.63 -9.09
C ARG A 56 -1.83 -2.96 -9.76
N PHE A 57 -0.78 -2.64 -9.01
CA PHE A 57 0.46 -2.14 -9.59
C PHE A 57 1.12 -3.19 -10.47
N THR A 58 1.21 -4.44 -10.01
CA THR A 58 1.83 -5.52 -10.80
C THR A 58 1.08 -5.86 -12.09
N ARG A 59 -0.25 -5.72 -12.11
CA ARG A 59 -1.04 -5.93 -13.33
C ARG A 59 -0.86 -4.85 -14.39
N ASN A 60 -0.48 -3.64 -13.96
CA ASN A 60 -0.24 -2.48 -14.83
C ASN A 60 1.25 -2.10 -14.91
N ASP A 61 2.13 -3.01 -14.48
CA ASP A 61 3.57 -2.77 -14.49
C ASP A 61 4.07 -2.81 -15.94
N ILE A 62 4.84 -1.80 -16.36
CA ILE A 62 5.46 -1.73 -17.68
C ILE A 62 6.91 -2.28 -17.68
N SER A 63 7.45 -2.62 -16.51
CA SER A 63 8.83 -3.11 -16.35
C SER A 63 9.10 -4.42 -17.10
N PHE A 64 8.08 -5.15 -17.54
CA PHE A 64 8.30 -6.31 -18.40
C PHE A 64 8.79 -5.90 -19.80
N LEU A 65 8.42 -4.72 -20.29
CA LEU A 65 8.88 -4.18 -21.57
C LEU A 65 10.37 -3.84 -21.53
N SER A 66 10.84 -3.25 -20.44
CA SER A 66 12.27 -2.93 -20.28
C SER A 66 13.13 -4.20 -20.21
N LYS A 67 12.63 -5.27 -19.58
CA LYS A 67 13.33 -6.56 -19.54
C LYS A 67 13.40 -7.27 -20.90
N LEU A 68 12.44 -7.02 -21.79
CA LEU A 68 12.53 -7.49 -23.18
C LEU A 68 13.67 -6.74 -23.88
N THR A 69 13.70 -5.42 -23.76
CA THR A 69 14.76 -4.58 -24.37
C THR A 69 16.14 -4.91 -23.83
N GLU A 70 16.28 -5.16 -22.53
CA GLU A 70 17.55 -5.54 -21.91
C GLU A 70 18.05 -6.90 -22.41
N LYS A 71 17.16 -7.89 -22.60
CA LYS A 71 17.53 -9.19 -23.16
C LYS A 71 17.97 -9.07 -24.62
N ASP A 72 17.22 -8.31 -25.42
CA ASP A 72 17.57 -8.04 -26.82
C ASP A 72 18.93 -7.33 -26.91
N LEU A 73 19.22 -6.41 -25.98
CA LEU A 73 20.52 -5.71 -25.89
C LEU A 73 21.64 -6.57 -25.28
N GLU A 74 21.34 -7.56 -24.45
CA GLU A 74 22.32 -8.52 -23.92
C GLU A 74 22.75 -9.52 -25.00
N GLU A 75 21.85 -9.91 -25.91
CA GLU A 75 22.16 -10.72 -27.09
C GLU A 75 23.13 -9.99 -28.06
N ASP A 76 23.11 -8.65 -28.09
CA ASP A 76 24.00 -7.82 -28.91
C ASP A 76 25.33 -7.43 -28.21
N LYS A 77 25.51 -7.74 -26.91
CA LYS A 77 26.63 -7.24 -26.07
C LYS A 77 27.84 -8.17 -25.95
N ASP A 78 27.90 -9.27 -26.68
CA ASP A 78 28.98 -10.26 -26.60
C ASP A 78 30.38 -9.78 -27.11
N GLU A 79 30.58 -8.49 -27.43
CA GLU A 79 31.87 -7.98 -27.94
C GLU A 79 32.54 -6.82 -27.16
N GLY A 80 32.05 -6.36 -26.00
CA GLY A 80 32.70 -5.22 -25.33
C GLY A 80 32.42 -5.06 -23.83
N ASP A 81 33.37 -5.53 -23.01
CA ASP A 81 33.28 -5.57 -21.55
C ASP A 81 33.68 -4.23 -20.91
N GLU A 82 32.77 -3.24 -20.90
CA GLU A 82 32.85 -2.07 -20.00
C GLU A 82 31.49 -1.84 -19.31
N MET A 83 31.29 -2.54 -18.19
CA MET A 83 30.13 -2.34 -17.30
C MET A 83 30.13 -0.92 -16.72
N LEU A 84 29.12 -0.11 -17.05
CA LEU A 84 28.92 1.24 -16.51
C LEU A 84 28.75 1.20 -14.97
N GLU A 85 29.25 2.22 -14.26
CA GLU A 85 29.18 2.29 -12.79
C GLU A 85 27.73 2.24 -12.24
N ILE A 86 26.77 2.71 -13.05
CA ILE A 86 25.34 2.68 -12.76
C ILE A 86 24.84 1.22 -12.65
N ASP A 87 25.29 0.33 -13.54
CA ASP A 87 24.92 -1.10 -13.52
C ASP A 87 25.48 -1.81 -12.29
N ARG A 88 26.66 -1.38 -11.80
CA ARG A 88 27.26 -1.91 -10.57
C ARG A 88 26.45 -1.50 -9.33
N LEU A 89 25.95 -0.28 -9.29
CA LEU A 89 25.08 0.20 -8.20
C LEU A 89 23.71 -0.49 -8.22
N ILE A 90 23.13 -0.72 -9.42
CA ILE A 90 21.89 -1.48 -9.58
C ILE A 90 22.09 -2.93 -9.08
N LYS A 91 23.15 -3.62 -9.51
CA LYS A 91 23.50 -4.98 -9.04
C LYS A 91 23.74 -5.04 -7.52
N GLN A 92 24.21 -3.96 -6.90
CA GLN A 92 24.33 -3.88 -5.43
C GLN A 92 22.95 -3.74 -4.75
N THR A 93 22.03 -2.96 -5.31
CA THR A 93 20.64 -2.91 -4.82
C THR A 93 19.87 -4.21 -5.03
N GLU A 94 20.31 -5.06 -5.97
CA GLU A 94 19.73 -6.38 -6.20
C GLU A 94 20.00 -7.41 -5.10
N LYS A 95 20.85 -7.13 -4.10
CA LYS A 95 21.09 -8.07 -2.98
C LYS A 95 20.01 -8.07 -1.90
N LEU A 96 19.02 -7.17 -1.96
CA LEU A 96 17.94 -7.10 -0.97
C LEU A 96 16.94 -8.28 -1.13
N SER A 97 16.34 -8.70 -0.01
CA SER A 97 15.22 -9.66 -0.01
C SER A 97 14.12 -9.20 -0.98
N PRO A 98 13.51 -10.12 -1.76
CA PRO A 98 12.47 -9.77 -2.73
C PRO A 98 11.30 -9.04 -2.08
N ASP A 99 10.93 -9.41 -0.86
CA ASP A 99 9.82 -8.80 -0.11
C ASP A 99 10.10 -7.34 0.23
N VAL A 100 11.36 -7.03 0.62
CA VAL A 100 11.80 -5.67 0.94
C VAL A 100 11.89 -4.81 -0.32
N LYS A 101 12.28 -5.40 -1.46
CA LYS A 101 12.26 -4.70 -2.74
C LYS A 101 10.83 -4.37 -3.16
N GLN A 102 9.92 -5.34 -3.04
CA GLN A 102 8.51 -5.16 -3.37
C GLN A 102 7.87 -4.07 -2.50
N SER A 103 8.09 -4.09 -1.18
CA SER A 103 7.56 -3.06 -0.29
C SER A 103 8.07 -1.67 -0.62
N ARG A 104 9.38 -1.51 -0.85
CA ARG A 104 9.98 -0.23 -1.24
C ARG A 104 9.41 0.30 -2.55
N LYS A 105 9.21 -0.55 -3.56
CA LYS A 105 8.58 -0.16 -4.82
C LYS A 105 7.16 0.35 -4.61
N VAL A 106 6.34 -0.41 -3.86
CA VAL A 106 4.94 -0.01 -3.59
C VAL A 106 4.86 1.30 -2.83
N VAL A 107 5.65 1.45 -1.75
CA VAL A 107 5.67 2.67 -0.93
C VAL A 107 6.11 3.87 -1.75
N LYS A 108 7.23 3.73 -2.48
CA LYS A 108 7.78 4.79 -3.33
C LYS A 108 6.77 5.21 -4.40
N SER A 109 6.23 4.25 -5.16
CA SER A 109 5.24 4.53 -6.21
C SER A 109 3.99 5.21 -5.67
N LEU A 110 3.53 4.86 -4.47
CA LEU A 110 2.32 5.46 -3.90
C LEU A 110 2.57 6.89 -3.38
N LEU A 111 3.64 7.08 -2.60
CA LEU A 111 3.94 8.37 -1.97
C LEU A 111 4.43 9.41 -2.99
N ASP A 112 5.25 9.00 -3.96
CA ASP A 112 5.72 9.91 -5.03
C ASP A 112 4.57 10.41 -5.91
N GLN A 113 3.51 9.61 -6.06
CA GLN A 113 2.30 10.02 -6.79
C GLN A 113 1.38 10.93 -5.97
N GLY A 114 1.55 11.00 -4.65
CA GLY A 114 0.75 11.86 -3.78
C GLY A 114 -0.76 11.56 -3.80
N ASN A 115 -1.17 10.34 -4.17
CA ASN A 115 -2.59 9.96 -4.25
C ASN A 115 -2.77 8.48 -3.89
N LEU A 116 -3.82 8.14 -3.12
CA LEU A 116 -4.15 6.78 -2.72
C LEU A 116 -4.64 5.88 -3.87
N SER A 117 -5.02 6.47 -5.01
CA SER A 117 -5.41 5.74 -6.21
C SER A 117 -4.80 6.32 -7.50
N PRO A 118 -3.50 6.08 -7.75
CA PRO A 118 -2.82 6.52 -8.97
C PRO A 118 -3.10 5.54 -10.13
N PHE A 119 -4.39 5.35 -10.43
CA PHE A 119 -4.86 4.40 -11.44
C PHE A 119 -5.83 5.09 -12.40
N THR A 120 -5.93 4.57 -13.61
CA THR A 120 -6.93 5.03 -14.58
C THR A 120 -8.34 4.65 -14.13
N LEU A 121 -9.35 5.44 -14.52
CA LEU A 121 -10.75 5.15 -14.18
C LEU A 121 -11.25 3.80 -14.71
N GLN A 122 -10.62 3.26 -15.77
CA GLN A 122 -10.92 1.93 -16.29
C GLN A 122 -10.44 0.81 -15.36
N SER A 123 -9.24 0.96 -14.77
CA SER A 123 -8.68 -0.04 -13.85
C SER A 123 -9.22 0.12 -12.42
N ARG A 124 -9.56 1.36 -12.03
CA ARG A 124 -10.20 1.69 -10.76
C ARG A 124 -11.12 2.91 -10.89
N PRO A 125 -12.44 2.71 -11.00
CA PRO A 125 -13.41 3.79 -10.96
C PRO A 125 -13.34 4.57 -9.64
N VAL A 126 -13.21 5.89 -9.74
CA VAL A 126 -13.24 6.80 -8.58
C VAL A 126 -14.45 7.73 -8.69
N TYR A 127 -15.13 7.96 -7.56
CA TYR A 127 -16.13 9.01 -7.49
C TYR A 127 -15.44 10.38 -7.61
N THR A 128 -15.67 11.07 -8.72
CA THR A 128 -15.06 12.38 -9.00
C THR A 128 -15.29 13.39 -7.88
N ASN A 129 -16.50 13.42 -7.31
CA ASN A 129 -16.87 14.30 -6.19
C ASN A 129 -16.00 14.08 -4.93
N TYR A 130 -15.44 12.87 -4.78
CA TYR A 130 -14.61 12.49 -3.64
C TYR A 130 -13.14 12.29 -4.01
N ALA A 131 -12.71 12.65 -5.23
CA ALA A 131 -11.33 12.46 -5.67
C ALA A 131 -10.32 13.18 -4.75
N GLN A 132 -10.67 14.36 -4.24
CA GLN A 132 -9.84 15.14 -3.32
C GLN A 132 -9.56 14.41 -2.00
N SER A 133 -10.49 13.56 -1.52
CA SER A 133 -10.30 12.80 -0.28
C SER A 133 -9.14 11.79 -0.35
N LEU A 134 -8.75 11.40 -1.57
CA LEU A 134 -7.70 10.44 -1.86
C LEU A 134 -6.31 11.07 -1.98
N SER A 135 -6.22 12.40 -2.05
CA SER A 135 -4.96 13.14 -2.18
C SER A 135 -4.10 13.02 -0.92
N LEU A 136 -2.83 12.68 -1.06
CA LEU A 136 -1.84 12.67 0.04
C LEU A 136 -1.02 13.97 0.08
N VAL A 137 -1.67 15.09 -0.25
CA VAL A 137 -1.06 16.43 -0.19
C VAL A 137 -1.77 17.23 0.90
N PRO A 138 -1.15 17.52 2.06
CA PRO A 138 0.22 17.16 2.46
C PRO A 138 0.41 15.67 2.82
N LEU A 139 1.67 15.21 2.86
CA LEU A 139 1.98 13.83 3.26
C LEU A 139 1.61 13.59 4.73
N PRO A 140 0.97 12.46 5.05
CA PRO A 140 0.58 12.15 6.41
C PRO A 140 1.80 11.75 7.26
N THR A 141 1.63 11.77 8.58
CA THR A 141 2.68 11.31 9.51
C THR A 141 2.83 9.79 9.48
N ALA A 142 1.71 9.06 9.36
CA ALA A 142 1.70 7.61 9.23
C ALA A 142 0.66 7.16 8.20
N LEU A 143 1.02 6.16 7.40
CA LEU A 143 0.17 5.54 6.39
C LEU A 143 0.11 4.02 6.63
N ILE A 144 -1.06 3.55 7.04
CA ILE A 144 -1.33 2.13 7.25
C ILE A 144 -1.94 1.56 5.97
N LEU A 145 -1.11 0.90 5.17
CA LEU A 145 -1.50 0.20 3.95
C LEU A 145 -1.88 -1.22 4.33
N VAL A 146 -3.17 -1.50 4.50
CA VAL A 146 -3.65 -2.85 4.75
C VAL A 146 -3.82 -3.55 3.41
N ASP A 147 -2.79 -4.28 2.98
CA ASP A 147 -2.74 -4.94 1.67
C ASP A 147 -2.30 -6.42 1.80
N PRO A 148 -3.16 -7.40 1.46
CA PRO A 148 -2.86 -8.82 1.50
C PRO A 148 -2.03 -9.32 0.31
N SER A 149 -1.84 -8.48 -0.70
CA SER A 149 -1.06 -8.78 -1.90
C SER A 149 0.42 -8.39 -1.76
N SER A 150 0.74 -7.48 -0.84
CA SER A 150 2.11 -7.17 -0.45
C SER A 150 2.52 -7.92 0.83
N PRO A 151 3.83 -8.13 1.05
CA PRO A 151 4.34 -8.67 2.29
C PRO A 151 4.08 -7.71 3.46
N THR A 152 4.26 -8.20 4.69
CA THR A 152 4.26 -7.33 5.87
C THR A 152 5.52 -6.49 5.89
N PHE A 153 5.39 -5.19 6.09
CA PHE A 153 6.55 -4.30 6.14
C PHE A 153 6.29 -3.10 7.04
N ASP A 154 7.40 -2.53 7.49
CA ASP A 154 7.50 -1.29 8.24
C ASP A 154 8.63 -0.47 7.61
N LEU A 155 8.29 0.67 7.02
CA LEU A 155 9.23 1.52 6.28
C LEU A 155 8.95 3.00 6.56
N ILE A 156 10.01 3.80 6.61
CA ILE A 156 9.89 5.26 6.66
C ILE A 156 10.38 5.81 5.33
N TYR A 157 9.57 6.65 4.68
CA TYR A 157 9.89 7.32 3.43
C TYR A 157 9.38 8.77 3.50
N GLU A 158 10.25 9.74 3.20
CA GLU A 158 9.93 11.18 3.26
C GLU A 158 9.22 11.60 4.57
N ASN A 159 9.73 11.11 5.72
CA ASN A 159 9.15 11.31 7.06
C ASN A 159 7.71 10.78 7.26
N CYS A 160 7.16 10.05 6.29
CA CYS A 160 5.92 9.31 6.42
C CYS A 160 6.23 7.86 6.85
N HIS A 161 5.62 7.43 7.94
CA HIS A 161 5.76 6.07 8.45
C HIS A 161 4.75 5.14 7.80
N VAL A 162 5.19 4.32 6.84
CA VAL A 162 4.33 3.43 6.08
C VAL A 162 4.44 1.99 6.58
N MET A 163 3.30 1.42 6.93
CA MET A 163 3.23 0.07 7.50
C MET A 163 2.15 -0.76 6.85
N ASN A 164 2.42 -2.06 6.68
CA ASN A 164 1.45 -3.06 6.25
C ASN A 164 1.39 -4.23 7.22
N PRO A 165 0.25 -4.47 7.91
CA PRO A 165 0.06 -5.64 8.74
C PRO A 165 -0.09 -6.96 7.94
N GLY A 166 -0.35 -6.87 6.64
CA GLY A 166 -0.56 -8.01 5.75
C GLY A 166 -1.86 -8.77 6.02
N ARG A 167 -1.83 -10.08 5.77
CA ARG A 167 -2.99 -10.95 6.00
C ARG A 167 -3.11 -11.28 7.49
N PHE A 168 -4.29 -11.09 8.06
CA PHE A 168 -4.50 -11.37 9.48
C PHE A 168 -4.28 -12.84 9.86
N TYR A 169 -4.74 -13.78 9.02
CA TYR A 169 -4.60 -15.22 9.26
C TYR A 169 -3.95 -15.89 8.06
N ARG A 170 -2.84 -16.59 8.29
CA ARG A 170 -2.13 -17.37 7.27
C ARG A 170 -1.45 -18.59 7.90
N ASN A 171 -1.72 -19.78 7.36
CA ASN A 171 -1.07 -21.04 7.75
C ASN A 171 -1.13 -21.33 9.26
N GLY A 172 -2.29 -21.13 9.89
CA GLY A 172 -2.46 -21.35 11.33
C GLY A 172 -1.78 -20.31 12.22
N LYS A 173 -1.25 -19.21 11.65
CA LYS A 173 -0.67 -18.10 12.41
C LYS A 173 -1.53 -16.85 12.24
N ILE A 174 -1.72 -16.12 13.32
CA ILE A 174 -2.36 -14.81 13.34
C ILE A 174 -1.27 -13.75 13.37
N SER A 175 -1.23 -12.85 12.38
CA SER A 175 -0.30 -11.73 12.37
C SER A 175 -1.04 -10.40 12.47
N TYR A 176 -0.53 -9.52 13.34
CA TYR A 176 -1.06 -8.19 13.54
C TYR A 176 0.09 -7.20 13.83
N LEU A 177 -0.24 -5.91 13.79
CA LEU A 177 0.72 -4.82 13.96
C LEU A 177 0.24 -3.89 15.06
N GLU A 178 1.15 -3.55 15.98
CA GLU A 178 0.93 -2.57 17.04
C GLU A 178 1.67 -1.28 16.68
N TYR A 179 0.93 -0.19 16.50
CA TYR A 179 1.51 1.13 16.26
C TYR A 179 1.39 2.00 17.52
N TYR A 180 2.52 2.55 17.95
CA TYR A 180 2.58 3.46 19.09
C TYR A 180 2.75 4.90 18.61
N PRO A 181 1.69 5.75 18.65
CA PRO A 181 1.77 7.11 18.11
C PRO A 181 2.71 8.01 18.92
N GLY A 182 2.88 7.76 20.22
CA GLY A 182 3.79 8.54 21.09
C GLY A 182 5.27 8.40 20.70
N THR A 183 5.71 7.20 20.34
CA THR A 183 7.09 6.92 19.92
C THR A 183 7.25 6.85 18.41
N ARG A 184 6.14 6.86 17.65
CA ARG A 184 6.09 6.62 16.19
C ARG A 184 6.78 5.32 15.78
N THR A 185 6.64 4.28 16.61
CA THR A 185 7.22 2.96 16.35
C THR A 185 6.11 1.95 16.07
N ALA A 186 6.32 1.07 15.08
CA ALA A 186 5.47 -0.07 14.83
C ALA A 186 6.17 -1.35 15.28
N LYS A 187 5.41 -2.32 15.79
CA LYS A 187 5.88 -3.65 16.16
C LYS A 187 4.97 -4.69 15.53
N GLN A 188 5.56 -5.59 14.74
CA GLN A 188 4.83 -6.72 14.20
C GLN A 188 4.81 -7.86 15.22
N LYS A 189 3.63 -8.45 15.43
CA LYS A 189 3.43 -9.60 16.32
C LYS A 189 2.74 -10.73 15.57
N ALA A 190 3.08 -11.95 15.95
CA ALA A 190 2.45 -13.15 15.47
C ALA A 190 2.06 -14.05 16.65
N LEU A 191 0.85 -14.58 16.61
CA LEU A 191 0.30 -15.56 17.53
C LEU A 191 0.11 -16.89 16.80
N TYR A 192 0.29 -17.98 17.52
CA TYR A 192 0.11 -19.36 17.06
C TYR A 192 -1.17 -19.95 17.64
#